data_AF-A0A6N8WZE8-F1
#
_entry.id   AF-A0A6N8WZE8-F1
#
_cell.length_a   1.000
_cell.length_b   1.000
_cell.length_c   1.000
_cell.angle_alpha   90.00
_cell.angle_beta   90.00
_cell.angle_gamma   90.00
#
_symmetry.space_group_name_H-M   'P 1'
#
loop_
_entity.id
_entity.type
_entity.pdbx_description
1 polymer ?
#
loop_
_entity_poly.entity_id
_entity_poly.type
_entity_poly.pdbx_seq_one_letter_code
_entity_poly.pdbx_strand_id
1 'polypeptide(L)'
;MNKIVPARVEHEDLMRFLDGEVTPEERAVVEQYLETSSELRREVAIFRSMKEELQDLSFAAPGGDSVWKPIRSRITVPTGWVLAGSGLVVWAGYGIWAFLRSPSAILMKLATGGIAIGILVLLAHVILERIREYGTDPYRDVHR
;
A
#
# COMPACT_ATOMS: atom_id res chain seq x y z
N MET A 1 -32.89 14.49 2.42
CA MET A 1 -33.10 14.62 0.97
C MET A 1 -33.93 13.42 0.55
N ASN A 2 -35.23 13.60 0.33
CA ASN A 2 -36.21 12.53 0.15
C ASN A 2 -36.23 12.14 -1.35
N LYS A 3 -35.52 11.07 -1.75
CA LYS A 3 -35.63 10.55 -3.12
C LYS A 3 -36.94 9.79 -3.23
N ILE A 4 -37.77 10.22 -4.17
CA ILE A 4 -39.07 9.65 -4.51
C ILE A 4 -38.84 8.22 -4.99
N VAL A 5 -39.52 7.24 -4.40
CA VAL A 5 -39.53 5.86 -4.89
C VAL A 5 -40.09 5.88 -6.32
N PRO A 6 -39.30 5.52 -7.35
CA PRO A 6 -39.75 5.68 -8.73
C PRO A 6 -40.82 4.64 -9.07
N ALA A 7 -41.83 5.06 -9.86
CA ALA A 7 -42.93 4.18 -10.30
C ALA A 7 -42.48 3.07 -11.28
N ARG A 8 -41.23 3.15 -11.76
CA ARG A 8 -40.59 2.22 -12.69
C ARG A 8 -39.09 2.16 -12.37
N VAL A 9 -38.50 0.96 -12.43
CA VAL A 9 -37.05 0.77 -12.35
C VAL A 9 -36.47 1.08 -13.72
N GLU A 10 -35.55 2.06 -13.77
CA GLU A 10 -34.88 2.47 -14.99
C GLU A 10 -33.49 1.81 -15.10
N HIS A 11 -32.87 1.93 -16.27
CA HIS A 11 -31.56 1.35 -16.59
C HIS A 11 -30.45 1.79 -15.60
N GLU A 12 -30.51 3.05 -15.15
CA GLU A 12 -29.58 3.62 -14.16
C GLU A 12 -29.66 2.91 -12.80
N ASP A 13 -30.87 2.53 -12.38
CA ASP A 13 -31.09 1.83 -11.12
C ASP A 13 -30.54 0.40 -11.16
N LEU A 14 -30.60 -0.27 -12.31
CA LEU A 14 -30.00 -1.59 -12.52
C LEU A 14 -28.47 -1.55 -12.43
N MET A 15 -27.84 -0.51 -12.99
CA MET A 15 -26.38 -0.32 -12.90
C MET A 15 -25.96 -0.03 -11.46
N ARG A 16 -26.64 0.91 -10.78
CA ARG A 16 -26.40 1.20 -9.35
C ARG A 16 -26.60 -0.04 -8.48
N PHE A 17 -27.61 -0.86 -8.78
CA PHE A 17 -27.85 -2.13 -8.10
C PHE A 17 -26.69 -3.12 -8.29
N LEU A 18 -26.16 -3.24 -9.52
CA LEU A 18 -25.02 -4.10 -9.84
C LEU A 18 -23.69 -3.62 -9.25
N ASP A 19 -23.54 -2.31 -9.02
CA ASP A 19 -22.37 -1.70 -8.39
C ASP A 19 -22.48 -1.60 -6.86
N GLY A 20 -23.64 -1.95 -6.29
CA GLY A 20 -23.87 -1.92 -4.84
C GLY A 20 -24.09 -0.51 -4.28
N GLU A 21 -24.39 0.47 -5.13
CA GLU A 21 -24.61 1.88 -4.78
C GLU A 21 -26.09 2.20 -4.44
N VAL A 22 -26.91 1.17 -4.27
CA VAL A 22 -28.32 1.26 -3.85
C VAL A 22 -28.44 1.07 -2.35
N THR A 23 -29.36 1.81 -1.72
CA THR A 23 -29.66 1.58 -0.29
C THR A 23 -30.42 0.26 -0.10
N PRO A 24 -30.48 -0.30 1.12
CA PRO A 24 -31.23 -1.54 1.38
C PRO A 24 -32.71 -1.46 0.97
N GLU A 25 -33.32 -0.28 1.09
CA GLU A 25 -34.71 -0.03 0.70
C GLU A 25 -34.87 -0.01 -0.83
N GLU A 26 -33.96 0.67 -1.55
CA GLU A 26 -33.93 0.70 -3.03
C GLU A 26 -33.68 -0.70 -3.60
N ARG A 27 -32.84 -1.50 -2.93
CA ARG A 27 -32.53 -2.88 -3.32
C ARG A 27 -33.76 -3.79 -3.31
N ALA A 28 -34.57 -3.72 -2.25
CA ALA A 28 -35.78 -4.53 -2.12
C ALA A 28 -36.80 -4.20 -3.24
N VAL A 29 -36.88 -2.92 -3.63
CA VAL A 29 -37.71 -2.49 -4.76
C VAL A 29 -37.19 -3.10 -6.06
N VAL A 30 -35.90 -2.95 -6.37
CA VAL A 30 -35.32 -3.52 -7.60
C VAL A 30 -35.50 -5.04 -7.67
N GLU A 31 -35.31 -5.76 -6.56
CA GLU A 31 -35.53 -7.21 -6.49
C GLU A 31 -36.98 -7.60 -6.78
N GLN A 32 -37.97 -6.86 -6.24
CA GLN A 32 -39.39 -7.09 -6.52
C GLN A 32 -39.75 -6.88 -8.01
N TYR A 33 -39.16 -5.87 -8.65
CA TYR A 33 -39.36 -5.62 -10.08
C TYR A 33 -38.66 -6.68 -10.95
N LEU A 34 -37.50 -7.19 -10.53
CA LEU A 34 -36.82 -8.30 -11.18
C LEU A 34 -37.64 -9.59 -11.06
N GLU A 35 -38.33 -9.84 -9.96
CA GLU A 35 -39.25 -10.99 -9.83
C GLU A 35 -40.43 -10.90 -10.80
N THR A 36 -40.88 -9.69 -11.13
CA THR A 36 -42.09 -9.49 -11.94
C THR A 36 -41.79 -9.37 -13.44
N SER A 37 -40.58 -8.96 -13.84
CA SER A 37 -40.24 -8.67 -15.24
C SER A 37 -39.11 -9.55 -15.80
N SER A 38 -39.42 -10.33 -16.84
CA SER A 38 -38.41 -11.11 -17.57
C SER A 38 -37.43 -10.23 -18.36
N GLU A 39 -37.86 -9.05 -18.83
CA GLU A 39 -37.03 -8.10 -19.57
C GLU A 39 -35.93 -7.52 -18.69
N LEU A 40 -36.28 -7.08 -17.47
CA LEU A 40 -35.30 -6.52 -16.52
C LEU A 40 -34.28 -7.58 -16.09
N ARG A 41 -34.68 -8.85 -15.93
CA ARG A 41 -33.74 -9.94 -15.65
C ARG A 41 -32.73 -10.14 -16.77
N ARG A 42 -33.20 -10.06 -18.03
CA ARG A 42 -32.32 -10.19 -19.20
C ARG A 42 -31.31 -9.05 -19.26
N GLU A 43 -31.75 -7.84 -18.98
CA GLU A 43 -30.92 -6.64 -18.97
C GLU A 43 -29.83 -6.69 -17.88
N VAL A 44 -30.21 -7.09 -16.65
CA VAL A 44 -29.26 -7.33 -15.55
C VAL A 44 -28.24 -8.44 -15.89
N ALA A 45 -28.67 -9.49 -16.58
CA ALA A 45 -27.78 -10.56 -17.00
C ALA A 45 -26.73 -10.08 -18.02
N ILE A 46 -27.12 -9.19 -18.95
CA ILE A 46 -26.21 -8.60 -19.94
C ILE A 46 -25.16 -7.72 -19.26
N PHE A 47 -25.56 -6.84 -18.34
CA PHE A 47 -24.59 -6.00 -17.62
C PHE A 47 -23.66 -6.82 -16.74
N ARG A 48 -24.16 -7.90 -16.13
CA ARG A 48 -23.33 -8.81 -15.35
C ARG A 48 -22.27 -9.47 -16.23
N SER A 49 -22.63 -10.00 -17.40
CA SER A 49 -21.65 -10.63 -18.30
C SER A 49 -20.62 -9.62 -18.83
N MET A 50 -21.04 -8.39 -19.14
CA MET A 50 -20.10 -7.33 -19.56
C MET A 50 -19.14 -6.94 -18.44
N LYS A 51 -19.64 -6.86 -17.19
CA LYS A 51 -18.82 -6.56 -16.00
C LYS A 51 -17.79 -7.66 -15.73
N GLU A 52 -18.20 -8.92 -15.85
CA GLU A 52 -17.29 -10.08 -15.71
C GLU A 52 -16.22 -10.09 -16.81
N GLU A 53 -16.59 -9.84 -18.07
CA GLU A 53 -15.62 -9.76 -19.18
C GLU A 53 -14.63 -8.60 -19.01
N LEU A 54 -15.10 -7.43 -18.56
CA LEU A 54 -14.22 -6.29 -18.23
C LEU A 54 -13.32 -6.58 -17.03
N GLN A 55 -13.82 -7.32 -16.03
CA GLN A 55 -13.01 -7.75 -14.90
C GLN A 55 -11.90 -8.70 -15.35
N ASP A 56 -12.21 -9.69 -16.19
CA ASP A 56 -11.23 -10.62 -16.76
C ASP A 56 -10.17 -9.88 -17.61
N LEU A 57 -10.55 -8.84 -18.34
CA LEU A 57 -9.61 -7.96 -19.06
C LEU A 57 -8.75 -7.11 -18.10
N SER A 58 -9.30 -6.68 -16.97
CA SER A 58 -8.58 -5.89 -15.96
C SER A 58 -7.56 -6.72 -15.16
N PHE A 59 -7.70 -8.05 -15.15
CA PHE A 59 -6.77 -8.97 -14.47
C PHE A 59 -5.44 -9.18 -15.21
N ALA A 60 -5.25 -8.59 -16.39
CA ALA A 60 -3.95 -8.52 -17.07
C ALA A 60 -3.05 -7.37 -16.55
N ALA A 61 -3.23 -6.91 -15.32
CA ALA A 61 -2.30 -6.03 -14.62
C ALA A 61 -1.32 -6.86 -13.76
N PRO A 62 0.01 -6.70 -13.89
CA PRO A 62 0.97 -7.42 -13.05
C PRO A 62 0.93 -6.86 -11.63
N GLY A 63 0.06 -7.41 -10.78
CA GLY A 63 -0.20 -6.82 -9.47
C GLY A 63 -1.06 -7.67 -8.53
N GLY A 64 -0.86 -8.99 -8.49
CA GLY A 64 -1.55 -9.93 -7.61
C GLY A 64 -1.23 -9.82 -6.10
N ASP A 65 -0.99 -8.61 -5.59
CA ASP A 65 -0.44 -8.37 -4.23
C ASP A 65 -1.37 -7.49 -3.36
N SER A 66 -2.63 -7.32 -3.75
CA SER A 66 -3.55 -6.36 -3.14
C SER A 66 -3.96 -6.71 -1.69
N VAL A 67 -4.12 -8.00 -1.36
CA VAL A 67 -4.62 -8.41 -0.04
C VAL A 67 -3.50 -8.58 1.00
N TRP A 68 -2.25 -8.82 0.56
CA TRP A 68 -1.11 -9.04 1.46
C TRP A 68 -0.33 -7.76 1.80
N LYS A 69 -0.49 -6.67 1.03
CA LYS A 69 0.15 -5.35 1.28
C LYS A 69 -0.23 -4.71 2.63
N PRO A 70 -1.48 -4.74 3.12
CA PRO A 70 -1.84 -4.10 4.39
C PRO A 70 -1.26 -4.83 5.61
N ILE A 71 -1.12 -6.15 5.53
CA ILE A 71 -0.64 -7.00 6.64
C ILE A 71 0.89 -6.97 6.71
N ARG A 72 1.56 -6.98 5.54
CA ARG A 72 3.03 -6.93 5.42
C ARG A 72 3.63 -5.55 5.72
N SER A 73 2.86 -4.46 5.66
CA SER A 73 3.39 -3.12 5.94
C SER A 73 3.31 -2.72 7.42
N ARG A 74 2.39 -3.27 8.21
CA ARG A 74 2.13 -2.81 9.58
C ARG A 74 2.99 -3.47 10.67
N ILE A 75 3.49 -4.69 10.46
CA ILE A 75 4.15 -5.46 11.53
C ILE A 75 5.63 -5.75 11.20
N THR A 76 5.94 -6.13 9.97
CA THR A 76 7.30 -6.56 9.59
C THR A 76 8.26 -5.40 9.35
N VAL A 77 7.75 -4.24 8.91
CA VAL A 77 8.59 -3.06 8.64
C VAL A 77 9.14 -2.40 9.91
N PRO A 78 8.34 -2.03 10.94
CA PRO A 78 8.87 -1.36 12.12
C PRO A 78 9.78 -2.26 12.95
N THR A 79 9.43 -3.55 13.09
CA THR A 79 10.22 -4.51 13.87
C THR A 79 11.60 -4.76 13.25
N GLY A 80 11.67 -4.82 11.91
CA GLY A 80 12.93 -4.95 11.18
C GLY A 80 13.87 -3.77 11.42
N TRP A 81 13.35 -2.54 11.41
CA TRP A 81 14.15 -1.34 11.71
C TRP A 81 14.63 -1.29 13.16
N VAL A 82 13.82 -1.73 14.12
CA VAL A 82 14.24 -1.80 15.54
C VAL A 82 15.35 -2.81 15.73
N LEU A 83 15.22 -4.02 15.16
CA LEU A 83 16.24 -5.05 15.26
C LEU A 83 17.53 -4.64 14.54
N ALA A 84 17.43 -4.10 13.32
CA ALA A 84 18.58 -3.61 12.56
C ALA A 84 19.28 -2.44 13.26
N GLY A 85 18.51 -1.46 13.78
CA GLY A 85 19.05 -0.30 14.50
C GLY A 85 19.75 -0.72 15.79
N SER A 86 19.10 -1.55 16.60
CA SER A 86 19.68 -2.06 17.86
C SER A 86 20.94 -2.89 17.61
N GLY A 87 20.94 -3.79 16.62
CA GLY A 87 22.10 -4.56 16.21
C GLY A 87 23.25 -3.69 15.72
N LEU A 88 22.97 -2.66 14.91
CA LEU A 88 23.99 -1.71 14.44
C LEU A 88 24.65 -0.97 15.61
N VAL A 89 23.86 -0.52 16.59
CA VAL A 89 24.36 0.18 17.78
C VAL A 89 25.27 -0.74 18.61
N VAL A 90 24.86 -1.97 18.87
CA VAL A 90 25.67 -2.95 19.62
C VAL A 90 26.96 -3.29 18.86
N TRP A 91 26.87 -3.54 17.56
CA TRP A 91 28.01 -3.86 16.71
C TRP A 91 29.03 -2.70 16.67
N ALA A 92 28.55 -1.47 16.46
CA ALA A 92 29.40 -0.28 16.47
C ALA A 92 30.05 -0.07 17.84
N GLY A 93 29.30 -0.22 18.93
CA GLY A 93 29.81 -0.07 20.30
C GLY A 93 30.90 -1.11 20.62
N TYR A 94 30.66 -2.37 20.27
CA TYR A 94 31.67 -3.43 20.43
C TYR A 94 32.91 -3.17 19.57
N GLY A 95 32.72 -2.75 18.32
CA GLY A 95 33.81 -2.39 17.40
C GLY A 95 34.69 -1.27 17.96
N ILE A 96 34.08 -0.20 18.48
CA ILE A 96 34.80 0.91 19.13
C ILE A 96 35.56 0.41 20.36
N TRP A 97 34.92 -0.39 21.22
CA TRP A 97 35.57 -0.93 22.41
C TRP A 97 36.79 -1.81 22.06
N ALA A 98 36.64 -2.71 21.08
CA ALA A 98 37.71 -3.59 20.61
C ALA A 98 38.84 -2.78 19.96
N PHE A 99 38.49 -1.75 19.20
CA PHE A 99 39.43 -0.87 18.53
C PHE A 99 40.29 -0.07 19.53
N LEU A 100 39.67 0.46 20.59
CA LEU A 100 40.36 1.20 21.66
C LEU A 100 41.32 0.29 22.44
N ARG A 101 40.88 -0.94 22.75
CA ARG A 101 41.69 -1.96 23.45
C ARG A 101 42.78 -2.60 22.59
N SER A 102 42.77 -2.42 21.27
CA SER A 102 43.71 -3.08 20.38
C SER A 102 45.16 -2.59 20.60
N PRO A 103 46.16 -3.50 20.67
CA PRO A 103 47.57 -3.15 20.81
C PRO A 103 48.19 -2.80 19.44
N SER A 104 47.51 -1.98 18.64
CA SER A 104 47.95 -1.56 17.30
C SER A 104 48.67 -0.21 17.32
N ALA A 105 49.54 0.02 16.33
CA ALA A 105 50.26 1.28 16.17
C ALA A 105 49.29 2.46 15.93
N ILE A 106 49.62 3.64 16.47
CA ILE A 106 48.78 4.85 16.38
C ILE A 106 48.43 5.22 14.93
N LEU A 107 49.38 5.11 13.99
CA LEU A 107 49.13 5.41 12.58
C LEU A 107 48.06 4.50 11.98
N MET A 108 48.06 3.21 12.33
CA MET A 108 47.08 2.24 11.86
C MET A 108 45.70 2.56 12.46
N LYS A 109 45.64 2.97 13.73
CA LYS A 109 44.40 3.45 14.34
C LYS A 109 43.86 4.70 13.64
N LEU A 110 44.73 5.67 13.33
CA LEU A 110 44.29 6.88 12.62
C LEU A 110 43.80 6.57 11.21
N ALA A 111 44.50 5.72 10.47
CA ALA A 111 44.10 5.33 9.11
C ALA A 111 42.75 4.59 9.09
N THR A 112 42.60 3.55 9.91
CA THR A 112 41.36 2.77 9.99
C THR A 112 40.21 3.59 10.55
N GLY A 113 40.47 4.39 11.59
CA GLY A 113 39.47 5.28 12.19
C GLY A 113 39.01 6.36 11.21
N GLY A 114 39.93 6.97 10.46
CA GLY A 114 39.60 7.97 9.44
C GLY A 114 38.70 7.43 8.34
N ILE A 115 38.99 6.22 7.83
CA ILE A 115 38.14 5.57 6.83
C ILE A 115 36.75 5.27 7.41
N ALA A 116 36.68 4.70 8.62
CA ALA A 116 35.42 4.36 9.27
C ALA A 116 34.55 5.61 9.52
N ILE A 117 35.16 6.68 10.05
CA ILE A 117 34.48 7.97 10.27
C ILE A 117 34.02 8.57 8.94
N GLY A 118 34.86 8.54 7.91
CA GLY A 118 34.50 9.03 6.57
C GLY A 118 33.26 8.32 6.01
N ILE A 119 33.21 6.99 6.09
CA ILE A 119 32.04 6.20 5.68
C ILE A 119 30.81 6.58 6.50
N LEU A 120 30.94 6.70 7.83
CA LEU A 120 29.82 7.06 8.70
C LEU A 120 29.27 8.47 8.39
N VAL A 121 30.15 9.44 8.11
CA VAL A 121 29.75 10.80 7.72
C VAL A 121 29.01 10.79 6.38
N LEU A 122 29.52 10.07 5.38
CA LEU A 122 28.87 9.94 4.08
C LEU A 122 27.49 9.27 4.22
N LEU A 123 27.43 8.19 4.98
CA LEU A 123 26.18 7.48 5.25
C LEU A 123 25.17 8.38 5.98
N ALA A 124 25.61 9.11 7.00
CA ALA A 124 24.76 10.06 7.72
C ALA A 124 24.25 11.16 6.80
N HIS A 125 25.08 11.66 5.88
CA HIS A 125 24.67 12.66 4.90
C HIS A 125 23.53 12.15 4.01
N VAL A 126 23.69 10.95 3.43
CA VAL A 126 22.68 10.32 2.58
C VAL A 126 21.38 10.05 3.36
N ILE A 127 21.47 9.56 4.60
CA ILE A 127 20.29 9.30 5.43
C ILE A 127 19.55 10.62 5.74
N LEU A 128 20.28 11.67 6.12
CA LEU A 128 19.68 12.98 6.42
C LEU A 128 19.01 13.59 5.19
N GLU A 129 19.67 13.53 4.03
CA GLU A 129 19.11 13.96 2.76
C GLU A 129 17.84 13.18 2.42
N ARG A 130 17.89 11.84 2.57
CA ARG A 130 16.73 10.98 2.32
C ARG A 130 15.55 11.27 3.24
N ILE A 131 15.80 11.55 4.53
CA ILE A 131 14.75 11.92 5.48
C ILE A 131 14.13 13.28 5.11
N ARG A 132 14.95 14.25 4.68
CA ARG A 132 14.48 15.57 4.22
C ARG A 132 13.65 15.46 2.95
N GLU A 133 14.12 14.70 1.96
CA GLU A 133 13.39 14.45 0.71
C GLU A 133 12.06 13.73 0.97
N TYR A 134 12.04 12.74 1.85
CA TYR A 134 10.81 12.00 2.19
C TYR A 134 9.69 12.89 2.74
N GLY A 135 10.03 14.02 3.38
CA GLY A 135 9.06 15.00 3.86
C GLY A 135 8.58 15.99 2.79
N THR A 136 9.31 16.14 1.68
CA THR A 136 9.09 17.20 0.68
C THR A 136 8.64 16.65 -0.67
N ASP A 137 8.64 15.34 -0.88
CA ASP A 137 8.31 14.69 -2.15
C ASP A 137 6.79 14.76 -2.46
N PRO A 138 6.36 15.56 -3.47
CA PRO A 138 4.96 15.68 -3.85
C PRO A 138 4.39 14.46 -4.57
N TYR A 139 5.25 13.53 -5.03
CA TYR A 139 4.85 12.33 -5.77
C TYR A 139 4.75 11.08 -4.90
N ARG A 140 4.89 11.23 -3.56
CA ARG A 140 4.90 10.13 -2.60
C ARG A 140 3.66 9.21 -2.67
N ASP A 141 2.51 9.75 -3.07
CA ASP A 141 1.24 9.02 -3.10
C ASP A 141 0.72 8.76 -4.53
N VAL A 142 1.53 9.01 -5.56
CA VAL A 142 1.12 8.75 -6.95
C VAL A 142 1.42 7.29 -7.30
N HIS A 143 0.42 6.43 -7.16
CA HIS A 143 0.44 5.07 -7.67
C HIS A 143 0.22 5.07 -9.19
N ARG A 144 1.11 4.40 -9.94
CA ARG A 144 1.05 4.24 -11.39
C ARG A 144 0.51 2.88 -11.77
#